data_AF-A0A6A5KMT8-F1
#
_entry.id   AF-A0A6A5KMT8-F1
#
_cell.length_a   1.000
_cell.length_b   1.000
_cell.length_c   1.000
_cell.angle_alpha   90.00
_cell.angle_beta   90.00
_cell.angle_gamma   90.00
#
_symmetry.space_group_name_H-M   'P 1'
#
loop_
_entity.id
_entity.type
_entity.pdbx_description
1 polymer ?
#
loop_
_entity_poly.entity_id
_entity_poly.type
_entity_poly.pdbx_seq_one_letter_code
_entity_poly.pdbx_strand_id
1 'polypeptide(L)'
;MVVYSGFGFDAKTVQHRFGAETLMSFYKGVISYALVWNATLCLSKVSVLMYRSIIPNSSMVKWTRWVGGTIILWTVVNVLTTALICRRFALNWDWRLEGRCGSLPVFYFAMGLVNLVTDMVIIILPMPYLYRLRLPWRKKVLAMALLSIGIA
;
A
#
# COMPACT_ATOMS: atom_id res chain seq x y z
N MET A 1 -29.81 7.23 -3.31
CA MET A 1 -29.50 7.64 -1.93
C MET A 1 -28.43 6.72 -1.39
N VAL A 2 -27.18 7.17 -1.27
CA VAL A 2 -26.11 6.44 -0.58
C VAL A 2 -25.98 7.08 0.79
N VAL A 3 -26.58 6.46 1.80
CA VAL A 3 -26.97 7.14 3.05
C VAL A 3 -25.79 7.32 4.02
N TYR A 4 -24.58 6.80 3.78
CA TYR A 4 -23.52 6.87 4.81
C TYR A 4 -22.10 7.32 4.42
N SER A 5 -21.59 7.22 3.19
CA SER A 5 -20.16 7.52 2.94
C SER A 5 -19.79 7.99 1.52
N GLY A 6 -20.48 8.96 0.93
CA GLY A 6 -20.20 9.39 -0.45
C GLY A 6 -20.44 10.86 -0.72
N PHE A 7 -19.57 11.74 -0.24
CA PHE A 7 -19.68 13.17 -0.55
C PHE A 7 -18.38 13.78 -1.06
N GLY A 8 -18.48 14.45 -2.22
CA GLY A 8 -17.52 15.43 -2.71
C GLY A 8 -17.73 16.83 -2.12
N PHE A 9 -18.21 16.94 -0.88
CA PHE A 9 -18.39 18.19 -0.16
C PHE A 9 -17.30 18.39 0.89
N ASP A 10 -17.02 19.65 1.21
CA ASP A 10 -16.02 20.03 2.21
C ASP A 10 -16.45 19.58 3.61
N ALA A 11 -15.47 19.18 4.44
CA ALA A 11 -15.70 18.64 5.79
C ALA A 11 -16.54 19.59 6.68
N LYS A 12 -16.39 20.91 6.47
CA LYS A 12 -17.14 21.94 7.19
C LYS A 12 -18.63 21.91 6.86
N THR A 13 -18.99 21.65 5.61
CA THR A 13 -20.39 21.58 5.16
C THR A 13 -21.08 20.32 5.69
N VAL A 14 -20.35 19.20 5.78
CA VAL A 14 -20.87 17.94 6.33
C VAL A 14 -21.16 18.07 7.82
N GLN A 15 -20.25 18.67 8.58
CA GLN A 15 -20.45 18.93 10.01
C GLN A 15 -21.72 19.75 10.29
N HIS A 16 -21.96 20.81 9.51
CA HIS A 16 -23.13 21.68 9.68
C HIS A 16 -24.45 20.97 9.33
N ARG A 17 -24.44 20.04 8.37
CA ARG A 17 -25.67 19.45 7.82
C ARG A 17 -26.05 18.09 8.42
N PHE A 18 -25.07 17.30 8.84
CA PHE A 18 -25.26 15.92 9.32
C PHE A 18 -24.76 15.68 10.75
N GLY A 19 -24.06 16.65 11.35
CA GLY A 19 -23.54 16.55 12.72
C GLY A 19 -22.17 15.87 12.82
N ALA A 20 -21.54 16.01 13.99
CA ALA A 20 -20.17 15.52 14.24
C ALA A 20 -20.07 13.99 14.28
N GLU A 21 -21.11 13.31 14.75
CA GLU A 21 -21.19 11.85 14.93
C GLU A 21 -20.96 11.08 13.62
N THR A 22 -21.59 11.53 12.52
CA THR A 22 -21.46 10.92 11.19
C THR A 22 -20.03 11.07 10.65
N LEU A 23 -19.39 12.22 10.91
CA LEU A 23 -18.03 12.47 10.51
C LEU A 23 -17.03 11.56 11.24
N MET A 24 -17.24 11.31 12.53
CA MET A 24 -16.40 10.37 13.31
C MET A 24 -16.49 8.94 12.77
N SER A 25 -17.70 8.47 12.45
CA SER A 25 -17.91 7.14 11.87
C SER A 25 -17.23 6.99 10.51
N PHE A 26 -17.26 8.05 9.71
CA PHE A 26 -16.58 8.08 8.41
C PHE A 26 -15.05 7.98 8.55
N TYR A 27 -14.43 8.79 9.42
CA TYR A 27 -12.98 8.74 9.61
C TYR A 27 -12.51 7.36 10.10
N LYS A 28 -13.26 6.72 10.99
CA LYS A 28 -13.01 5.32 11.38
C LYS A 28 -13.04 4.37 10.17
N GLY A 29 -14.03 4.51 9.30
CA GLY A 29 -14.15 3.72 8.07
C GLY A 29 -12.98 3.92 7.10
N VAL A 30 -12.51 5.16 6.92
CA VAL A 30 -11.37 5.48 6.06
C VAL A 30 -10.08 4.82 6.58
N ILE A 31 -9.85 4.86 7.89
CA ILE A 31 -8.69 4.20 8.52
C ILE A 31 -8.78 2.68 8.33
N SER A 32 -9.95 2.08 8.59
CA SER A 32 -10.16 0.64 8.39
C SER A 32 -9.90 0.23 6.93
N TYR A 33 -10.42 0.98 5.97
CA TYR A 33 -10.19 0.74 4.56
C TYR A 33 -8.69 0.85 4.21
N ALA A 34 -7.99 1.87 4.71
CA ALA A 34 -6.56 2.03 4.47
C ALA A 34 -5.74 0.86 4.99
N LEU A 35 -6.07 0.31 6.16
CA LEU A 35 -5.40 -0.87 6.72
C LEU A 35 -5.63 -2.12 5.86
N VAL A 36 -6.88 -2.37 5.47
CA VAL A 36 -7.24 -3.52 4.62
C VAL A 36 -6.55 -3.40 3.25
N TRP A 37 -6.56 -2.20 2.66
CA TRP A 37 -5.87 -1.92 1.40
C TRP A 37 -4.37 -2.20 1.49
N ASN A 38 -3.70 -1.70 2.54
CA ASN A 38 -2.28 -1.93 2.75
C ASN A 38 -1.97 -3.42 2.94
N ALA A 39 -2.80 -4.15 3.70
CA ALA A 39 -2.63 -5.59 3.88
C ALA A 39 -2.75 -6.34 2.55
N THR A 40 -3.80 -6.07 1.77
CA THR A 40 -4.03 -6.70 0.45
C THR A 40 -2.85 -6.47 -0.49
N LEU A 41 -2.33 -5.23 -0.57
CA LEU A 41 -1.16 -4.91 -1.40
C LEU A 41 0.10 -5.67 -0.97
N CYS A 42 0.27 -5.90 0.33
CA CYS A 42 1.46 -6.59 0.82
C CYS A 42 1.37 -8.10 0.58
N LEU A 43 0.18 -8.68 0.78
CA LEU A 43 -0.07 -10.08 0.45
C LEU A 43 0.11 -10.35 -1.05
N SER A 44 -0.39 -9.47 -1.93
CA SER A 44 -0.22 -9.64 -3.38
C SER A 44 1.26 -9.59 -3.79
N LYS A 45 2.03 -8.62 -3.29
CA LYS A 45 3.47 -8.51 -3.57
C LYS A 45 4.28 -9.71 -3.06
N VAL A 46 3.99 -10.16 -1.84
CA VAL A 46 4.66 -11.34 -1.25
C VAL A 46 4.32 -12.61 -2.03
N SER A 47 3.07 -12.79 -2.46
CA SER A 47 2.65 -13.91 -3.31
C SER A 47 3.43 -13.97 -4.62
N VAL A 48 3.58 -12.83 -5.30
CA VAL A 48 4.36 -12.72 -6.55
C VAL A 48 5.85 -13.01 -6.31
N LEU A 49 6.43 -12.52 -5.21
CA LEU A 49 7.81 -12.81 -4.82
C LEU A 49 8.03 -14.30 -4.50
N MET A 50 7.06 -14.95 -3.87
CA MET A 50 7.11 -16.37 -3.53
C MET A 50 7.11 -17.25 -4.79
N TYR A 51 6.31 -16.91 -5.81
CA TYR A 51 6.34 -17.59 -7.11
C TYR A 51 7.72 -17.49 -7.80
N ARG A 52 8.40 -16.34 -7.65
CA ARG A 52 9.75 -16.14 -8.22
C ARG A 52 10.82 -16.90 -7.45
N SER A 53 10.65 -17.10 -6.14
CA SER A 53 11.58 -17.89 -5.31
C SER A 53 11.66 -19.37 -5.70
N ILE A 54 10.71 -19.89 -6.49
CA ILE A 54 10.68 -21.29 -6.92
C ILE A 54 11.75 -21.61 -7.98
N ILE A 55 12.27 -20.61 -8.69
CA ILE A 55 13.36 -20.81 -9.65
C ILE A 55 14.65 -21.06 -8.85
N PRO A 56 15.36 -22.18 -9.06
CA PRO A 56 16.47 -22.62 -8.22
C PRO A 56 17.72 -21.76 -8.48
N ASN A 57 17.75 -20.56 -7.91
CA ASN A 57 18.93 -19.73 -7.91
C ASN A 57 19.14 -19.00 -6.57
N SER A 58 20.19 -19.42 -5.85
CA SER A 58 20.49 -19.00 -4.47
C SER A 58 20.65 -17.48 -4.33
N SER A 59 21.23 -16.82 -5.34
CA SER A 59 21.37 -15.36 -5.35
C SER A 59 20.02 -14.65 -5.49
N MET A 60 19.15 -15.17 -6.35
CA MET A 60 17.83 -14.58 -6.60
C MET A 60 16.90 -14.73 -5.40
N VAL A 61 16.90 -15.90 -4.75
CA VAL A 61 16.12 -16.13 -3.52
C VAL A 61 16.55 -15.19 -2.40
N LYS A 62 17.85 -14.90 -2.27
CA LYS A 62 18.35 -13.94 -1.27
C LYS A 62 17.82 -12.53 -1.55
N TRP A 63 17.91 -12.04 -2.79
CA TRP A 63 17.37 -10.73 -3.18
C TRP A 63 15.85 -10.64 -3.03
N THR A 64 15.11 -11.67 -3.45
CA THR A 64 13.64 -11.78 -3.28
C THR A 64 13.25 -11.69 -1.81
N ARG A 65 13.98 -12.36 -0.91
CA ARG A 65 13.71 -12.32 0.54
C ARG A 65 14.03 -10.96 1.14
N TRP A 66 15.11 -10.30 0.71
CA TRP A 66 15.42 -8.93 1.10
C TRP A 66 14.31 -7.97 0.68
N VAL A 67 13.89 -8.00 -0.58
CA VAL A 67 12.81 -7.14 -1.09
C VAL A 67 11.49 -7.44 -0.38
N GLY A 68 11.13 -8.71 -0.19
CA GLY A 68 9.94 -9.09 0.58
C GLY A 68 9.96 -8.56 2.02
N GLY A 69 11.12 -8.66 2.69
CA GLY A 69 11.32 -8.08 4.02
C GLY A 69 11.15 -6.57 4.05
N THR A 70 11.70 -5.85 3.05
CA THR A 70 11.53 -4.39 2.95
C THR A 70 10.08 -3.98 2.74
N ILE A 71 9.31 -4.76 1.96
CA ILE A 71 7.88 -4.50 1.73
C ILE A 71 7.09 -4.67 3.02
N ILE A 72 7.31 -5.77 3.76
CA ILE A 72 6.64 -6.01 5.04
C ILE A 72 6.98 -4.91 6.06
N LEU A 73 8.26 -4.53 6.14
CA LEU A 73 8.70 -3.46 7.03
C LEU A 73 8.03 -2.13 6.65
N TRP A 74 7.92 -1.83 5.35
CA TRP A 74 7.19 -0.67 4.86
C TRP A 74 5.72 -0.68 5.24
N THR A 75 5.03 -1.83 5.15
CA THR A 75 3.64 -1.97 5.61
C THR A 75 3.51 -1.60 7.07
N VAL A 76 4.39 -2.12 7.92
CA VAL A 76 4.38 -1.88 9.37
C VAL A 76 4.58 -0.40 9.66
N VAL A 77 5.51 0.26 8.95
CA VAL A 77 5.72 1.71 9.06
C VAL A 77 4.47 2.49 8.66
N ASN A 78 3.76 2.09 7.60
CA ASN A 78 2.52 2.76 7.19
C ASN A 78 1.40 2.60 8.23
N VAL A 79 1.25 1.39 8.79
CA VAL A 79 0.27 1.13 9.86
C VAL A 79 0.59 1.97 11.09
N LEU A 80 1.84 1.98 11.52
CA LEU A 80 2.30 2.79 12.65
C LEU A 80 2.11 4.29 12.39
N THR A 81 2.47 4.77 11.20
CA THR A 81 2.31 6.18 10.82
C THR A 81 0.83 6.57 10.76
N THR A 82 -0.05 5.69 10.28
CA THR A 82 -1.51 5.94 10.29
C THR A 82 -2.05 6.02 11.71
N ALA A 83 -1.53 5.20 12.64
CA ALA A 83 -1.90 5.23 14.05
C ALA A 83 -1.32 6.46 14.79
N LEU A 84 -0.14 6.94 14.40
CA LEU A 84 0.62 8.01 15.03
C LEU A 84 0.52 9.37 14.28
N ILE A 85 -0.29 9.47 13.22
CA ILE A 85 -0.38 10.68 12.40
C ILE A 85 -0.83 11.89 13.21
N CYS A 86 -1.63 11.62 14.25
CA CYS A 86 -1.96 12.56 15.31
C CYS A 86 -1.24 12.14 16.58
N ARG A 87 -0.73 13.12 17.35
CA ARG A 87 0.01 12.88 18.61
C ARG A 87 -0.80 12.09 19.65
N ARG A 88 -2.14 12.09 19.55
CA ARG A 88 -3.04 11.20 20.29
C ARG A 88 -3.92 10.45 19.29
N PHE A 89 -4.00 9.13 19.40
CA PHE A 89 -4.83 8.29 18.54
C PHE A 89 -6.32 8.70 18.56
N ALA A 90 -6.81 9.19 19.71
CA ALA A 90 -8.18 9.70 19.86
C ALA A 90 -8.50 10.93 18.99
N LEU A 91 -7.49 11.75 18.66
CA LEU A 91 -7.65 12.91 17.76
C LEU A 91 -7.96 12.49 16.31
N ASN A 92 -7.69 11.23 15.95
CA ASN A 92 -7.90 10.74 14.60
C ASN A 92 -9.39 10.63 14.24
N TRP A 93 -10.28 10.59 15.25
CA TRP A 93 -11.72 10.63 15.08
C TRP A 93 -12.41 11.74 15.89
N ASP A 94 -11.83 12.19 17.01
CA ASP A 94 -12.40 13.25 17.85
C ASP A 94 -11.58 14.55 17.76
N TRP A 95 -12.05 15.43 16.88
CA TRP A 95 -11.48 16.74 16.56
C TRP A 95 -11.88 17.83 17.57
N ARG A 96 -12.63 17.48 18.63
CA ARG A 96 -12.91 18.38 19.77
C ARG A 96 -11.75 18.47 20.74
N LEU A 97 -10.84 17.50 20.71
CA LEU A 97 -9.62 17.50 21.49
C LEU A 97 -8.61 18.44 20.82
N GLU A 98 -7.93 19.30 21.58
CA GLU A 98 -6.86 20.13 21.04
C GLU A 98 -5.62 19.29 20.75
N GLY A 99 -5.11 19.40 19.52
CA GLY A 99 -3.90 18.71 19.09
C GLY A 99 -3.44 19.09 17.69
N ARG A 100 -2.18 18.80 17.38
CA ARG A 100 -1.62 18.89 16.02
C ARG A 100 -1.55 17.50 15.41
N CYS A 101 -2.11 17.36 14.22
CA CYS A 101 -1.95 16.20 13.35
C CYS A 101 -1.05 16.54 12.17
N GLY A 102 -0.37 15.53 11.62
CA GLY A 102 0.38 15.65 10.38
C GLY A 102 -0.52 15.85 9.17
N SER A 103 0.07 16.27 8.05
CA SER A 103 -0.65 16.46 6.79
C SER A 103 -0.96 15.11 6.11
N LEU A 104 -2.23 14.69 6.15
CA LEU A 104 -2.70 13.49 5.45
C LEU A 104 -2.37 13.47 3.95
N PRO A 105 -2.51 14.58 3.18
CA PRO A 105 -2.24 14.57 1.74
C PRO A 105 -0.78 14.18 1.43
N VAL A 106 0.17 14.69 2.23
CA VAL A 106 1.60 14.40 2.08
C VAL A 106 1.87 12.93 2.42
N PHE A 107 1.22 12.40 3.46
CA PHE A 107 1.34 10.99 3.82
C PHE A 107 0.87 10.06 2.70
N TYR A 108 -0.33 10.31 2.15
CA TYR A 108 -0.84 9.50 1.04
C TYR A 108 0.00 9.63 -0.24
N PHE A 109 0.52 10.83 -0.51
CA PHE A 109 1.43 11.03 -1.65
C PHE A 109 2.74 10.25 -1.48
N ALA A 110 3.35 10.30 -0.29
CA ALA A 110 4.55 9.55 0.01
C ALA A 110 4.32 8.03 -0.05
N MET A 111 3.19 7.56 0.49
CA MET A 111 2.78 6.16 0.38
C MET A 111 2.65 5.72 -1.08
N GLY A 112 1.97 6.51 -1.91
CA GLY A 112 1.81 6.23 -3.34
C GLY A 112 3.15 6.16 -4.08
N LEU A 113 4.06 7.10 -3.80
CA LEU A 113 5.40 7.12 -4.39
C LEU A 113 6.19 5.85 -4.05
N VAL A 114 6.21 5.44 -2.78
CA VAL A 114 6.94 4.24 -2.38
C VAL A 114 6.29 2.98 -2.94
N ASN A 115 4.96 2.93 -3.02
CA ASN A 115 4.27 1.81 -3.65
C ASN A 115 4.72 1.64 -5.11
N LEU A 116 4.73 2.74 -5.88
CA LEU A 116 5.21 2.76 -7.27
C LEU A 116 6.67 2.29 -7.38
N VAL A 117 7.55 2.78 -6.50
CA VAL A 117 8.96 2.38 -6.49
C VAL A 117 9.10 0.88 -6.22
N THR A 118 8.36 0.34 -5.25
CA THR A 118 8.41 -1.11 -4.96
C THR A 118 7.92 -1.95 -6.15
N ASP A 119 6.94 -1.47 -6.91
CA ASP A 119 6.45 -2.16 -8.12
C ASP A 119 7.54 -2.18 -9.21
N MET A 120 8.26 -1.06 -9.39
CA MET A 120 9.39 -0.99 -10.32
C MET A 120 10.53 -1.93 -9.91
N VAL A 121 10.87 -1.99 -8.62
CA VAL A 121 11.91 -2.91 -8.11
C VAL A 121 11.50 -4.36 -8.38
N ILE A 122 10.24 -4.70 -8.13
CA ILE A 122 9.68 -6.02 -8.43
C ILE A 122 9.83 -6.33 -9.93
N ILE A 123 9.55 -5.42 -10.85
CA ILE A 123 9.70 -5.66 -12.30
C ILE A 123 11.16 -5.81 -12.72
N ILE A 124 12.07 -5.01 -12.15
CA ILE A 124 13.48 -5.02 -12.51
C ILE A 124 14.19 -6.25 -11.96
N LEU A 125 13.80 -6.77 -10.79
CA LEU A 125 14.48 -7.90 -10.13
C LEU A 125 14.71 -9.14 -11.04
N PRO A 126 13.72 -9.66 -11.81
CA PRO A 126 13.92 -10.79 -12.70
C PRO A 126 14.59 -10.44 -14.03
N MET A 127 14.60 -9.17 -14.47
CA MET A 127 15.07 -8.77 -15.80
C MET A 127 16.54 -9.11 -16.04
N PRO A 128 17.51 -8.67 -15.22
CA PRO A 128 18.94 -9.01 -15.38
C PRO A 128 19.18 -10.52 -15.40
N TYR A 129 18.40 -11.27 -14.61
CA TYR A 129 18.50 -12.72 -14.54
C TYR A 129 18.00 -13.40 -15.81
N LEU A 130 16.88 -12.93 -16.37
CA LEU A 130 16.34 -13.38 -17.66
C LEU A 130 17.21 -12.99 -18.85
N TYR A 131 18.04 -11.95 -18.75
CA TYR A 131 19.05 -11.63 -19.78
C TYR A 131 20.27 -12.57 -19.70
N ARG A 132 20.63 -13.03 -18.50
CA ARG A 132 21.76 -13.96 -18.31
C ARG A 132 21.41 -15.41 -18.68
N LEU A 133 20.14 -15.79 -18.57
CA LEU A 133 19.66 -17.13 -18.88
C LEU A 133 19.33 -17.22 -20.38
N ARG A 134 20.00 -18.12 -21.12
CA ARG A 134 19.78 -18.37 -22.56
C ARG A 134 18.43 -19.05 -22.83
N LEU A 135 17.31 -18.40 -22.51
CA LEU A 135 15.98 -18.88 -22.87
C LEU A 135 15.54 -18.34 -24.24
N PRO A 136 14.77 -19.13 -25.01
CA PRO A 136 14.16 -18.66 -26.25
C PRO A 136 13.19 -17.50 -25.96
N TRP A 137 13.22 -16.48 -26.83
CA TRP A 137 12.50 -15.20 -26.67
C TRP A 137 11.03 -15.35 -26.27
N ARG A 138 10.34 -16.36 -26.81
CA ARG A 138 8.93 -16.67 -26.51
C ARG A 138 8.68 -16.95 -25.02
N LYS A 139 9.57 -17.71 -24.36
CA LYS A 139 9.45 -18.00 -22.92
C LYS A 139 9.80 -16.79 -22.06
N LYS A 140 10.70 -15.91 -22.55
CA LYS A 140 11.08 -14.66 -21.89
C LYS A 140 9.91 -13.68 -21.85
N VAL A 141 9.21 -13.49 -22.97
CA VAL A 141 8.02 -12.64 -23.04
C VAL A 141 6.88 -13.20 -22.20
N LEU A 142 6.65 -14.53 -22.23
CA LEU A 142 5.61 -15.17 -21.41
C LEU A 142 5.85 -14.98 -19.90
N ALA A 143 7.09 -15.15 -19.44
CA ALA A 143 7.46 -14.91 -18.05
C ALA A 143 7.25 -13.44 -17.66
N MET A 144 7.68 -12.50 -18.50
CA MET A 144 7.44 -11.07 -18.27
C MET A 144 5.94 -10.76 -18.19
N ALA A 145 5.13 -11.29 -19.11
CA ALA A 145 3.68 -11.08 -19.16
C ALA A 145 2.98 -11.61 -17.90
N LEU A 146 3.27 -12.84 -17.48
CA LEU A 146 2.73 -13.44 -16.26
C LEU A 146 3.14 -12.65 -15.00
N LEU A 147 4.37 -12.14 -14.97
CA LEU A 147 4.87 -11.34 -13.85
C LEU A 147 4.24 -9.96 -13.77
N SER A 148 3.85 -9.36 -14.91
CA SER A 148 3.14 -8.09 -14.96
C SER A 148 1.64 -8.21 -14.61
N ILE A 149 1.00 -9.35 -14.87
CA ILE A 149 -0.44 -9.56 -14.57
C ILE A 149 -0.72 -9.49 -13.06
N GLY A 150 0.23 -9.89 -12.21
CA GLY A 150 0.08 -9.84 -10.76
C GLY A 150 0.26 -8.46 -10.11
N ILE A 151 0.41 -7.38 -10.90
CA ILE A 151 0.68 -6.00 -10.42
C ILE A 151 -0.58 -5.10 -10.52
N ALA A 152 -1.75 -5.67 -10.86
CA ALA A 152 -3.03 -4.94 -10.92
C ALA A 152 -3.71 -4.77 -9.55
#